data_AF-A0A957R728-F1
#
_entry.id   AF-A0A957R728-F1
#
_cell.length_a   1.000
_cell.length_b   1.000
_cell.length_c   1.000
_cell.angle_alpha   90.00
_cell.angle_beta   90.00
_cell.angle_gamma   90.00
#
_symmetry.space_group_name_H-M   'P 1'
#
loop_
_entity.id
_entity.type
_entity.pdbx_description
1 polymer ?
#
loop_
_entity_poly.entity_id
_entity_poly.type
_entity_poly.pdbx_seq_one_letter_code
_entity_poly.pdbx_strand_id
1 'polypeptide(L)'
;AASPTAAVYTTPDWLLYLNQFRTQAGLSPLVESAALTAGAWQHSQYMARNDNAIARYQNTDKPFYSEAGHQAAVHGNIFAMRNSEATYLWAMNFWMSAPFHAIGILDPQLQSVGYGNFRDDLGAVRVAAVLDVESAINETIQANYPIYYPPNQGNTWVLRQNLIEYPEPLSHCPDFRKPAGPPLILQIGNGSLTPQVGSYSLTAAGVPLEVCLFHEANYTNTDPFAQERGRQLLNQRDAIVMIPREPLGVGQTYTAQIEANGQFYQWSFTAVNPPPVTAELIEPAAEVIGWHAFNVDGLEWGGQTHDFNHLTLMTQTGMRWVKFQQKWRADSRPEELVQRINLARAHGFKVLVSLPGDPYPDSINYAAYTNFLRGVAALETPPDAIEVWNEMNIDFEWPVGEINPTLYVEQMLKPAYEAIKSTNPQIMVISGALAPTGFDNGTNAWASSRYMRGMVEAGAVNYTDCVGVHYNEGATSPRDEMGHPAGSYYGWYFQPSMSDYYFAFGGARPLCITELGILSGDGYAELPSRFWWAQQTSAAEQAQWLAEALTIANDLGHIRLAIVFNVDIFDYGVDPQAGYAIIRPGGGCPFCELVTAN
;
A
#
# COMPACT_ATOMS: atom_id res chain seq x y z
N ALA A 1 -10.70 -24.34 47.49
CA ALA A 1 -10.23 -24.80 46.17
C ALA A 1 -11.36 -24.57 45.17
N ALA A 2 -11.26 -23.52 44.36
CA ALA A 2 -12.18 -23.33 43.23
C ALA A 2 -11.63 -24.17 42.07
N SER A 3 -12.45 -25.05 41.53
CA SER A 3 -12.08 -25.88 40.37
C SER A 3 -11.95 -24.98 39.13
N PRO A 4 -10.93 -25.17 38.28
CA PRO A 4 -10.83 -24.43 37.03
C PRO A 4 -11.97 -24.89 36.12
N THR A 5 -12.85 -23.97 35.75
CA THR A 5 -13.80 -24.15 34.65
C THR A 5 -13.00 -24.35 33.37
N ALA A 6 -13.15 -25.52 32.75
CA ALA A 6 -12.59 -25.81 31.44
C ALA A 6 -13.12 -24.81 30.41
N ALA A 7 -12.23 -24.12 29.71
CA ALA A 7 -12.58 -23.30 28.57
C ALA A 7 -13.19 -24.21 27.48
N VAL A 8 -14.44 -23.96 27.12
CA VAL A 8 -15.07 -24.58 25.95
C VAL A 8 -14.45 -23.90 24.72
N TYR A 9 -13.49 -24.55 24.07
CA TYR A 9 -12.99 -24.09 22.78
C TYR A 9 -14.05 -24.40 21.72
N THR A 10 -14.75 -23.39 21.25
CA THR A 10 -15.63 -23.48 20.08
C THR A 10 -14.78 -23.56 18.82
N THR A 11 -15.09 -24.50 17.92
CA THR A 11 -14.41 -24.62 16.62
C THR A 11 -14.56 -23.32 15.81
N PRO A 12 -13.48 -22.74 15.25
CA PRO A 12 -13.56 -21.52 14.45
C PRO A 12 -14.39 -21.68 13.17
N ASP A 13 -15.07 -20.61 12.75
CA ASP A 13 -15.95 -20.62 11.56
C ASP A 13 -15.19 -20.92 10.26
N TRP A 14 -13.96 -20.42 10.12
CA TRP A 14 -13.10 -20.74 8.97
C TRP A 14 -12.83 -22.25 8.87
N LEU A 15 -12.63 -22.92 10.00
CA LEU A 15 -12.34 -24.35 10.06
C LEU A 15 -13.60 -25.17 9.81
N LEU A 16 -14.74 -24.74 10.32
CA LEU A 16 -16.04 -25.34 9.99
C LEU A 16 -16.28 -25.27 8.47
N TYR A 17 -16.05 -24.11 7.85
CA TYR A 17 -16.21 -23.92 6.41
C TYR A 17 -15.23 -24.78 5.58
N LEU A 18 -13.94 -24.78 5.93
CA LEU A 18 -12.92 -25.61 5.28
C LEU A 18 -13.28 -27.10 5.35
N ASN A 19 -13.74 -27.56 6.52
CA ASN A 19 -14.13 -28.94 6.73
C ASN A 19 -15.36 -29.36 5.92
N GLN A 20 -16.21 -28.44 5.49
CA GLN A 20 -17.31 -28.79 4.57
C GLN A 20 -16.80 -29.35 3.25
N PHE A 21 -15.67 -28.86 2.72
CA PHE A 21 -15.06 -29.42 1.51
C PHE A 21 -14.50 -30.83 1.76
N ARG A 22 -13.77 -31.02 2.86
CA ARG A 22 -13.14 -32.31 3.21
C ARG A 22 -14.15 -33.39 3.52
N THR A 23 -15.13 -33.11 4.38
CA THR A 23 -16.15 -34.09 4.74
C THR A 23 -16.99 -34.50 3.54
N GLN A 24 -17.31 -33.56 2.65
CA GLN A 24 -17.98 -33.89 1.38
C GLN A 24 -17.13 -34.81 0.50
N ALA A 25 -15.82 -34.59 0.43
CA ALA A 25 -14.88 -35.47 -0.29
C ALA A 25 -14.61 -36.81 0.41
N GLY A 26 -15.30 -37.12 1.52
CA GLY A 26 -15.14 -38.37 2.27
C GLY A 26 -13.91 -38.39 3.20
N LEU A 27 -13.32 -37.23 3.48
CA LEU A 27 -12.13 -37.09 4.31
C LEU A 27 -12.50 -36.72 5.76
N SER A 28 -11.64 -37.12 6.69
CA SER A 28 -11.74 -36.70 8.09
C SER A 28 -11.63 -35.18 8.20
N PRO A 29 -12.45 -34.54 9.07
CA PRO A 29 -12.31 -33.13 9.35
C PRO A 29 -10.95 -32.85 10.02
N LEU A 30 -10.37 -31.71 9.67
CA LEU A 30 -9.15 -31.19 10.25
C LEU A 30 -9.41 -30.59 11.63
N VAL A 31 -8.37 -30.61 12.45
CA VAL A 31 -8.32 -29.91 13.74
C VAL A 31 -7.38 -28.71 13.63
N GLU A 32 -7.69 -27.61 14.30
CA GLU A 32 -6.77 -26.47 14.37
C GLU A 32 -5.54 -26.80 15.22
N SER A 33 -4.35 -26.47 14.72
CA SER A 33 -3.12 -26.44 15.49
C SER A 33 -2.79 -25.00 15.87
N ALA A 34 -2.86 -24.67 17.17
CA ALA A 34 -2.56 -23.33 17.66
C ALA A 34 -1.15 -22.85 17.28
N ALA A 35 -0.17 -23.76 17.21
CA ALA A 35 1.20 -23.43 16.82
C ALA A 35 1.29 -23.07 15.33
N LEU A 36 0.62 -23.82 14.47
CA LEU A 36 0.58 -23.53 13.03
C LEU A 36 -0.23 -22.26 12.75
N THR A 37 -1.36 -22.06 13.45
CA THR A 37 -2.15 -20.82 13.38
C THR A 37 -1.31 -19.60 13.75
N ALA A 38 -0.50 -19.68 14.81
CA ALA A 38 0.40 -18.59 15.19
C ALA A 38 1.45 -18.29 14.10
N GLY A 39 2.06 -19.32 13.50
CA GLY A 39 2.99 -19.14 12.37
C GLY A 39 2.32 -18.54 11.13
N ALA A 40 1.14 -19.04 10.76
CA ALA A 40 0.35 -18.54 9.64
C ALA A 40 -0.07 -17.08 9.84
N TRP A 41 -0.43 -16.68 11.07
CA TRP A 41 -0.73 -15.29 11.39
C TRP A 41 0.52 -14.41 11.28
N GLN A 42 1.67 -14.85 11.81
CA GLN A 42 2.93 -14.12 11.70
C GLN A 42 3.35 -13.92 10.24
N HIS A 43 3.15 -14.92 9.39
CA HIS A 43 3.45 -14.75 7.97
C HIS A 43 2.43 -13.88 7.23
N SER A 44 1.15 -13.94 7.60
CA SER A 44 0.14 -13.02 7.08
C SER A 44 0.50 -11.57 7.46
N GLN A 45 0.94 -11.33 8.69
CA GLN A 45 1.45 -10.03 9.12
C GLN A 45 2.69 -9.64 8.30
N TYR A 46 3.64 -10.55 8.09
CA TYR A 46 4.81 -10.29 7.27
C TYR A 46 4.43 -9.86 5.85
N MET A 47 3.51 -10.57 5.19
CA MET A 47 3.05 -10.23 3.84
C MET A 47 2.38 -8.86 3.78
N ALA A 48 1.48 -8.57 4.73
CA ALA A 48 0.78 -7.30 4.80
C ALA A 48 1.72 -6.13 5.10
N ARG A 49 2.54 -6.25 6.16
CA ARG A 49 3.44 -5.19 6.63
C ARG A 49 4.64 -4.93 5.72
N ASN A 50 4.99 -5.87 4.84
CA ASN A 50 6.03 -5.70 3.84
C ASN A 50 5.47 -5.50 2.43
N ASP A 51 4.15 -5.32 2.28
CA ASP A 51 3.45 -5.16 1.01
C ASP A 51 3.83 -6.21 -0.06
N ASN A 52 4.04 -7.44 0.38
CA ASN A 52 4.47 -8.53 -0.45
C ASN A 52 3.38 -9.60 -0.54
N ALA A 53 2.45 -9.40 -1.49
CA ALA A 53 1.28 -10.26 -1.73
C ALA A 53 1.63 -11.70 -2.15
N ILE A 54 2.90 -11.97 -2.49
CA ILE A 54 3.36 -13.22 -3.07
C ILE A 54 4.55 -13.81 -2.30
N ALA A 55 4.79 -13.37 -1.07
CA ALA A 55 5.90 -13.88 -0.28
C ALA A 55 5.73 -15.38 -0.02
N ARG A 56 6.63 -16.21 -0.55
CA ARG A 56 6.68 -17.67 -0.32
C ARG A 56 7.75 -18.06 0.71
N TYR A 57 8.43 -17.06 1.26
CA TYR A 57 9.42 -17.15 2.32
C TYR A 57 9.54 -15.78 2.99
N GLN A 58 10.09 -15.75 4.21
CA GLN A 58 10.44 -14.49 4.87
C GLN A 58 11.94 -14.22 4.72
N ASN A 59 12.28 -12.97 4.39
CA ASN A 59 13.65 -12.46 4.41
C ASN A 59 14.00 -11.96 5.82
N THR A 60 15.14 -12.39 6.35
CA THR A 60 15.64 -12.04 7.70
C THR A 60 15.91 -10.54 7.87
N ASP A 61 16.18 -9.82 6.78
CA ASP A 61 16.48 -8.39 6.82
C ASP A 61 15.23 -7.51 6.77
N LYS A 62 14.04 -8.12 6.71
CA LYS A 62 12.76 -7.44 6.63
C LYS A 62 12.06 -7.44 8.00
N PRO A 63 11.37 -6.35 8.37
CA PRO A 63 10.61 -6.30 9.61
C PRO A 63 9.56 -7.41 9.64
N PHE A 64 9.18 -7.82 10.86
CA PHE A 64 8.24 -8.91 11.12
C PHE A 64 8.72 -10.30 10.67
N TYR A 65 10.03 -10.46 10.40
CA TYR A 65 10.62 -11.79 10.28
C TYR A 65 10.37 -12.62 11.55
N SER A 66 9.86 -13.83 11.37
CA SER A 66 9.84 -14.87 12.41
C SER A 66 10.11 -16.24 11.80
N GLU A 67 10.77 -17.11 12.57
CA GLU A 67 11.04 -18.48 12.10
C GLU A 67 9.73 -19.25 11.86
N ALA A 68 8.77 -19.17 12.78
CA ALA A 68 7.49 -19.86 12.63
C ALA A 68 6.68 -19.32 11.44
N GLY A 69 6.77 -18.02 11.15
CA GLY A 69 6.15 -17.43 9.97
C GLY A 69 6.89 -17.81 8.68
N HIS A 70 8.22 -17.94 8.71
CA HIS A 70 8.97 -18.48 7.58
C HIS A 70 8.55 -19.92 7.27
N GLN A 71 8.40 -20.78 8.28
CA GLN A 71 7.90 -22.15 8.10
C GLN A 71 6.48 -22.17 7.51
N ALA A 72 5.58 -21.32 8.01
CA ALA A 72 4.23 -21.20 7.46
C ALA A 72 4.20 -20.68 6.00
N ALA A 73 5.16 -19.84 5.62
CA ALA A 73 5.31 -19.36 4.24
C ALA A 73 5.64 -20.49 3.25
N VAL A 74 6.53 -21.39 3.67
CA VAL A 74 7.06 -22.49 2.85
C VAL A 74 6.05 -23.62 2.71
N HIS A 75 5.28 -23.91 3.77
CA HIS A 75 4.32 -25.03 3.84
C HIS A 75 2.86 -24.61 3.60
N GLY A 76 2.63 -23.32 3.30
CA GLY A 76 1.32 -22.71 3.30
C GLY A 76 0.78 -22.31 1.92
N ASN A 77 -0.53 -22.45 1.80
CA ASN A 77 -1.32 -21.71 0.83
C ASN A 77 -1.38 -20.24 1.26
N ILE A 78 -1.04 -19.31 0.36
CA ILE A 78 -1.12 -17.87 0.64
C ILE A 78 -2.25 -17.22 -0.15
N PHE A 79 -2.84 -16.20 0.43
CA PHE A 79 -3.84 -15.35 -0.17
C PHE A 79 -3.56 -13.92 0.22
N ALA A 80 -3.62 -13.00 -0.74
CA ALA A 80 -3.41 -11.60 -0.48
C ALA A 80 -4.27 -10.76 -1.43
N MET A 81 -4.86 -9.68 -0.92
CA MET A 81 -5.62 -8.76 -1.76
C MET A 81 -5.70 -7.34 -1.20
N ARG A 82 -6.04 -6.41 -2.10
CA ARG A 82 -6.21 -4.98 -1.82
C ARG A 82 -7.59 -4.61 -1.28
N ASN A 83 -8.53 -5.53 -1.24
CA ASN A 83 -9.87 -5.25 -0.70
C ASN A 83 -9.88 -5.50 0.81
N SER A 84 -10.07 -4.42 1.59
CA SER A 84 -10.24 -4.47 3.04
C SER A 84 -11.57 -5.11 3.47
N GLU A 85 -12.46 -5.51 2.57
CA GLU A 85 -13.67 -6.28 2.94
C GLU A 85 -13.49 -7.78 2.79
N ALA A 86 -12.31 -8.23 2.35
CA ALA A 86 -12.07 -9.65 2.13
C ALA A 86 -12.13 -10.46 3.42
N THR A 87 -12.87 -11.56 3.38
CA THR A 87 -13.04 -12.49 4.50
C THR A 87 -12.29 -13.80 4.22
N TYR A 88 -12.22 -14.68 5.23
CA TYR A 88 -11.67 -16.02 5.05
C TYR A 88 -12.38 -16.79 3.93
N LEU A 89 -13.65 -16.51 3.64
CA LEU A 89 -14.39 -17.13 2.55
C LEU A 89 -13.76 -16.85 1.18
N TRP A 90 -13.17 -15.67 0.98
CA TRP A 90 -12.49 -15.33 -0.26
C TRP A 90 -11.24 -16.18 -0.43
N ALA A 91 -10.41 -16.27 0.61
CA ALA A 91 -9.20 -17.10 0.63
C ALA A 91 -9.53 -18.58 0.40
N MET A 92 -10.50 -19.12 1.14
CA MET A 92 -10.90 -20.52 1.04
C MET A 92 -11.49 -20.86 -0.33
N ASN A 93 -12.39 -20.03 -0.87
CA ASN A 93 -12.95 -20.27 -2.20
C ASN A 93 -11.89 -20.09 -3.30
N PHE A 94 -10.95 -19.16 -3.14
CA PHE A 94 -9.81 -19.03 -4.04
C PHE A 94 -8.99 -20.31 -4.06
N TRP A 95 -8.49 -20.77 -2.92
CA TRP A 95 -7.66 -21.97 -2.82
C TRP A 95 -8.39 -23.21 -3.34
N MET A 96 -9.69 -23.35 -3.08
CA MET A 96 -10.48 -24.48 -3.58
C MET A 96 -10.82 -24.36 -5.08
N SER A 97 -10.75 -23.16 -5.67
CA SER A 97 -10.88 -22.95 -7.12
C SER A 97 -9.56 -23.13 -7.88
N ALA A 98 -8.47 -23.42 -7.18
CA ALA A 98 -7.11 -23.41 -7.69
C ALA A 98 -6.48 -24.80 -7.45
N PRO A 99 -6.30 -25.65 -8.48
CA PRO A 99 -5.97 -27.06 -8.29
C PRO A 99 -4.71 -27.31 -7.46
N PHE A 100 -3.66 -26.50 -7.61
CA PHE A 100 -2.41 -26.73 -6.88
C PHE A 100 -2.55 -26.39 -5.40
N HIS A 101 -3.34 -25.38 -5.02
CA HIS A 101 -3.67 -25.09 -3.62
C HIS A 101 -4.66 -26.11 -3.02
N ALA A 102 -5.64 -26.56 -3.82
CA ALA A 102 -6.69 -27.47 -3.37
C ALA A 102 -6.18 -28.89 -3.06
N ILE A 103 -5.15 -29.38 -3.75
CA ILE A 103 -4.61 -30.74 -3.56
C ILE A 103 -4.17 -30.97 -2.11
N GLY A 104 -3.42 -30.04 -1.52
CA GLY A 104 -2.97 -30.14 -0.12
C GLY A 104 -4.11 -30.04 0.89
N ILE A 105 -5.12 -29.21 0.61
CA ILE A 105 -6.33 -29.12 1.46
C ILE A 105 -7.11 -30.45 1.44
N LEU A 106 -7.07 -31.18 0.33
CA LEU A 106 -7.74 -32.47 0.14
C LEU A 106 -6.86 -33.68 0.50
N ASP A 107 -5.70 -33.44 1.12
CA ASP A 107 -4.78 -34.49 1.47
C ASP A 107 -5.37 -35.42 2.57
N PRO A 108 -5.50 -36.74 2.33
CA PRO A 108 -6.05 -37.67 3.30
C PRO A 108 -5.17 -37.89 4.53
N GLN A 109 -3.87 -37.55 4.44
CA GLN A 109 -2.89 -37.70 5.51
C GLN A 109 -2.70 -36.42 6.34
N LEU A 110 -3.34 -35.30 5.93
CA LEU A 110 -3.38 -34.06 6.70
C LEU A 110 -4.39 -34.18 7.85
N GLN A 111 -3.92 -34.04 9.10
CA GLN A 111 -4.76 -34.17 10.31
C GLN A 111 -5.09 -32.83 10.97
N SER A 112 -4.16 -31.88 10.90
CA SER A 112 -4.32 -30.56 11.51
C SER A 112 -3.79 -29.48 10.59
N VAL A 113 -4.30 -28.26 10.76
CA VAL A 113 -3.89 -27.10 9.97
C VAL A 113 -3.76 -25.86 10.84
N GLY A 114 -3.01 -24.89 10.37
CA GLY A 114 -2.98 -23.54 10.93
C GLY A 114 -3.50 -22.55 9.91
N TYR A 115 -4.45 -21.70 10.31
CA TYR A 115 -4.91 -20.59 9.48
C TYR A 115 -4.67 -19.30 10.24
N GLY A 116 -4.06 -18.33 9.58
CA GLY A 116 -3.92 -16.98 10.10
C GLY A 116 -4.22 -15.99 9.00
N ASN A 117 -4.85 -14.89 9.38
CA ASN A 117 -5.03 -13.74 8.51
C ASN A 117 -4.57 -12.48 9.23
N PHE A 118 -4.12 -11.52 8.44
CA PHE A 118 -3.75 -10.21 8.89
C PHE A 118 -4.42 -9.17 8.00
N ARG A 119 -4.99 -8.16 8.64
CA ARG A 119 -5.59 -7.01 7.98
C ARG A 119 -4.72 -5.80 8.24
N ASP A 120 -4.30 -5.16 7.16
CA ASP A 120 -3.63 -3.87 7.20
C ASP A 120 -4.35 -2.96 6.22
N ASP A 121 -5.44 -2.32 6.64
CA ASP A 121 -6.27 -1.50 5.74
C ASP A 121 -5.48 -0.33 5.10
N LEU A 122 -4.27 -0.10 5.60
CA LEU A 122 -3.35 0.91 5.15
C LEU A 122 -2.21 0.36 4.26
N GLY A 123 -2.00 -0.95 4.17
CA GLY A 123 -0.99 -1.56 3.30
C GLY A 123 -1.46 -1.68 1.85
N ALA A 124 -0.53 -1.72 0.88
CA ALA A 124 -0.83 -2.21 -0.46
C ALA A 124 -1.28 -3.68 -0.47
N VAL A 125 -0.98 -4.46 0.57
CA VAL A 125 -1.63 -5.75 0.88
C VAL A 125 -2.57 -5.58 2.07
N ARG A 126 -3.85 -5.31 1.79
CA ARG A 126 -4.85 -5.00 2.82
C ARG A 126 -5.34 -6.21 3.60
N VAL A 127 -5.44 -7.35 2.94
CA VAL A 127 -5.71 -8.64 3.58
C VAL A 127 -4.68 -9.63 3.10
N ALA A 128 -4.00 -10.25 4.05
CA ALA A 128 -3.12 -11.38 3.85
C ALA A 128 -3.66 -12.56 4.67
N ALA A 129 -3.62 -13.77 4.11
CA ALA A 129 -3.99 -14.98 4.81
C ALA A 129 -3.09 -16.14 4.39
N VAL A 130 -2.81 -17.01 5.34
CA VAL A 130 -1.98 -18.20 5.16
C VAL A 130 -2.72 -19.39 5.76
N LEU A 131 -2.76 -20.49 5.03
CA LEU A 131 -3.23 -21.79 5.51
C LEU A 131 -2.10 -22.81 5.34
N ASP A 132 -1.52 -23.26 6.44
CA ASP A 132 -0.52 -24.32 6.44
C ASP A 132 -1.20 -25.66 6.18
N VAL A 133 -0.84 -26.29 5.05
CA VAL A 133 -1.44 -27.55 4.58
C VAL A 133 -0.40 -28.67 4.43
N GLU A 134 0.87 -28.42 4.77
CA GLU A 134 1.95 -29.41 4.60
C GLU A 134 2.61 -29.79 5.94
N SER A 135 2.73 -28.89 6.92
CA SER A 135 3.50 -29.11 8.15
C SER A 135 3.01 -30.27 9.03
N ALA A 136 1.73 -30.64 8.90
CA ALA A 136 1.09 -31.67 9.71
C ALA A 136 0.53 -32.85 8.89
N ILE A 137 1.13 -33.12 7.74
CA ILE A 137 0.93 -34.38 7.01
C ILE A 137 1.57 -35.52 7.80
N ASN A 138 0.80 -36.58 8.03
CA ASN A 138 1.27 -37.78 8.71
C ASN A 138 1.21 -38.99 7.78
N GLU A 139 2.37 -39.33 7.20
CA GLU A 139 2.52 -40.41 6.23
C GLU A 139 2.20 -41.81 6.79
N THR A 140 2.11 -41.97 8.11
CA THR A 140 1.74 -43.24 8.75
C THR A 140 0.25 -43.54 8.66
N ILE A 141 -0.58 -42.54 8.32
CA ILE A 141 -2.00 -42.71 8.12
C ILE A 141 -2.23 -43.44 6.81
N GLN A 142 -2.99 -44.54 6.89
CA GLN A 142 -3.46 -45.23 5.70
C GLN A 142 -4.52 -44.38 4.98
N ALA A 143 -4.15 -43.84 3.83
CA ALA A 143 -5.05 -43.11 2.95
C ALA A 143 -5.89 -44.06 2.10
N ASN A 144 -7.15 -43.69 1.86
CA ASN A 144 -8.04 -44.38 0.92
C ASN A 144 -8.17 -43.53 -0.34
N TYR A 145 -7.86 -44.13 -1.49
CA TYR A 145 -8.05 -43.54 -2.81
C TYR A 145 -9.11 -44.35 -3.57
N PRO A 146 -9.84 -43.75 -4.54
CA PRO A 146 -9.70 -42.38 -5.01
C PRO A 146 -10.40 -41.33 -4.14
N ILE A 147 -9.91 -40.09 -4.19
CA ILE A 147 -10.58 -38.90 -3.64
C ILE A 147 -11.12 -38.06 -4.79
N TYR A 148 -12.40 -37.71 -4.72
CA TYR A 148 -13.10 -36.91 -5.73
C TYR A 148 -13.36 -35.50 -5.22
N TYR A 149 -13.02 -34.50 -6.01
CA TYR A 149 -13.42 -33.12 -5.80
C TYR A 149 -13.89 -32.49 -7.12
N PRO A 150 -15.11 -31.93 -7.21
CA PRO A 150 -16.21 -32.07 -6.28
C PRO A 150 -16.54 -33.54 -5.95
N PRO A 151 -17.18 -33.80 -4.79
CA PRO A 151 -17.46 -35.17 -4.32
C PRO A 151 -18.45 -35.92 -5.19
N ASN A 152 -18.35 -37.25 -5.22
CA ASN A 152 -19.37 -38.09 -5.85
C ASN A 152 -20.72 -37.97 -5.13
N GLN A 153 -21.79 -37.74 -5.91
CA GLN A 153 -23.16 -37.49 -5.47
C GLN A 153 -23.32 -36.31 -4.49
N GLY A 154 -22.33 -35.41 -4.43
CA GLY A 154 -22.38 -34.25 -3.56
C GLY A 154 -22.52 -32.93 -4.31
N ASN A 155 -22.20 -31.84 -3.61
CA ASN A 155 -22.39 -30.49 -4.11
C ASN A 155 -21.05 -29.75 -4.26
N THR A 156 -21.04 -28.74 -5.13
CA THR A 156 -20.00 -27.71 -5.12
C THR A 156 -20.63 -26.33 -5.26
N TRP A 157 -20.11 -25.37 -4.52
CA TRP A 157 -20.39 -23.95 -4.68
C TRP A 157 -19.19 -23.17 -5.25
N VAL A 158 -18.09 -23.87 -5.54
CA VAL A 158 -16.97 -23.30 -6.28
C VAL A 158 -17.30 -23.50 -7.76
N LEU A 159 -17.73 -22.42 -8.41
CA LEU A 159 -18.34 -22.47 -9.75
C LEU A 159 -17.38 -22.09 -10.88
N ARG A 160 -16.26 -21.45 -10.57
CA ARG A 160 -15.34 -20.90 -11.55
C ARG A 160 -13.97 -20.62 -10.97
N GLN A 161 -12.96 -20.62 -11.84
CA GLN A 161 -11.63 -20.14 -11.55
C GLN A 161 -11.43 -18.74 -12.17
N ASN A 162 -11.30 -17.72 -11.32
CA ASN A 162 -11.15 -16.31 -11.76
C ASN A 162 -9.77 -15.73 -11.49
N LEU A 163 -9.10 -16.21 -10.43
CA LEU A 163 -7.87 -15.63 -9.93
C LEU A 163 -6.66 -16.42 -10.44
N ILE A 164 -5.51 -15.74 -10.45
CA ILE A 164 -4.24 -16.33 -10.87
C ILE A 164 -3.75 -17.27 -9.77
N GLU A 165 -3.31 -18.46 -10.19
CA GLU A 165 -2.62 -19.42 -9.34
C GLU A 165 -1.17 -19.53 -9.83
N TYR A 166 -0.24 -19.83 -8.92
CA TYR A 166 1.11 -20.19 -9.27
C TYR A 166 1.43 -21.59 -8.74
N PRO A 167 1.87 -22.54 -9.59
CA PRO A 167 1.95 -22.47 -11.06
C PRO A 167 0.59 -22.22 -11.73
N GLU A 168 0.56 -21.64 -12.94
CA GLU A 168 -0.72 -21.32 -13.60
C GLU A 168 -1.31 -22.54 -14.34
N PRO A 169 -2.43 -23.13 -13.87
CA PRO A 169 -2.98 -24.38 -14.41
C PRO A 169 -3.45 -24.27 -15.86
N LEU A 170 -3.97 -23.10 -16.29
CA LEU A 170 -4.41 -22.93 -17.67
C LEU A 170 -3.25 -22.86 -18.67
N SER A 171 -2.00 -22.85 -18.23
CA SER A 171 -0.83 -22.94 -19.14
C SER A 171 -0.80 -24.25 -19.94
N HIS A 172 -1.45 -25.31 -19.45
CA HIS A 172 -1.62 -26.56 -20.17
C HIS A 172 -2.83 -26.58 -21.10
N CYS A 173 -3.77 -25.64 -20.94
CA CYS A 173 -5.06 -25.64 -21.60
C CYS A 173 -5.08 -24.60 -22.72
N PRO A 174 -4.66 -24.95 -23.95
CA PRO A 174 -4.69 -24.01 -25.07
C PRO A 174 -6.11 -23.48 -25.28
N ASP A 175 -6.23 -22.20 -25.61
CA ASP A 175 -7.49 -21.50 -25.88
C ASP A 175 -8.50 -21.38 -24.72
N PHE A 176 -8.16 -21.88 -23.52
CA PHE A 176 -8.92 -21.63 -22.30
C PHE A 176 -8.53 -20.27 -21.72
N ARG A 177 -9.51 -19.54 -21.18
CA ARG A 177 -9.32 -18.21 -20.57
C ARG A 177 -10.17 -18.11 -19.31
N LYS A 178 -9.71 -17.33 -18.34
CA LYS A 178 -10.50 -17.03 -17.14
C LYS A 178 -11.63 -16.05 -17.49
N PRO A 179 -12.83 -16.17 -16.91
CA PRO A 179 -13.24 -17.20 -15.95
C PRO A 179 -13.44 -18.56 -16.62
N ALA A 180 -12.74 -19.59 -16.15
CA ALA A 180 -12.93 -20.97 -16.59
C ALA A 180 -13.75 -21.74 -15.53
N GLY A 181 -14.10 -22.99 -15.82
CA GLY A 181 -14.63 -23.90 -14.80
C GLY A 181 -13.65 -24.12 -13.63
N PRO A 182 -14.13 -24.60 -12.48
CA PRO A 182 -13.28 -24.95 -11.34
C PRO A 182 -12.54 -26.27 -11.62
N PRO A 183 -11.49 -26.61 -10.86
CA PRO A 183 -10.82 -27.88 -10.99
C PRO A 183 -11.72 -29.03 -10.52
N LEU A 184 -11.83 -30.05 -11.36
CA LEU A 184 -12.28 -31.38 -10.98
C LEU A 184 -11.02 -32.22 -10.71
N ILE A 185 -10.80 -32.59 -9.47
CA ILE A 185 -9.59 -33.26 -8.99
C ILE A 185 -9.94 -34.71 -8.64
N LEU A 186 -9.15 -35.64 -9.17
CA LEU A 186 -9.14 -37.04 -8.84
C LEU A 186 -7.75 -37.41 -8.30
N GLN A 187 -7.63 -37.69 -7.01
CA GLN A 187 -6.39 -38.21 -6.41
C GLN A 187 -6.47 -39.74 -6.37
N ILE A 188 -5.52 -40.45 -6.95
CA ILE A 188 -5.56 -41.92 -7.09
C ILE A 188 -4.46 -42.66 -6.30
N GLY A 189 -3.57 -41.93 -5.63
CA GLY A 189 -2.48 -42.55 -4.89
C GLY A 189 -1.67 -41.56 -4.06
N ASN A 190 -0.53 -42.02 -3.55
CA ASN A 190 0.32 -41.32 -2.60
C ASN A 190 1.60 -40.73 -3.21
N GLY A 191 1.68 -40.63 -4.54
CA GLY A 191 2.89 -40.18 -5.26
C GLY A 191 3.82 -41.29 -5.72
N SER A 192 3.31 -42.52 -5.74
CA SER A 192 4.04 -43.68 -6.27
C SER A 192 3.48 -44.15 -7.62
N LEU A 193 2.41 -43.53 -8.13
CA LEU A 193 1.71 -43.94 -9.33
C LEU A 193 1.67 -42.82 -10.36
N THR A 194 2.39 -42.96 -11.47
CA THR A 194 2.20 -42.01 -12.56
C THR A 194 0.87 -42.21 -13.27
N PRO A 195 -0.04 -41.20 -13.29
CA PRO A 195 -1.30 -41.35 -13.97
C PRO A 195 -1.11 -41.57 -15.48
N GLN A 196 -1.86 -42.52 -16.03
CA GLN A 196 -1.89 -42.83 -17.46
C GLN A 196 -3.34 -42.74 -17.93
N VAL A 197 -3.71 -41.58 -18.48
CA VAL A 197 -5.11 -41.29 -18.84
C VAL A 197 -5.40 -41.70 -20.28
N GLY A 198 -6.43 -42.54 -20.45
CA GLY A 198 -6.89 -43.02 -21.76
C GLY A 198 -8.01 -42.18 -22.34
N SER A 199 -9.15 -42.15 -21.64
CA SER A 199 -10.34 -41.40 -22.04
C SER A 199 -10.88 -40.55 -20.89
N TYR A 200 -11.47 -39.40 -21.21
CA TYR A 200 -12.11 -38.55 -20.21
C TYR A 200 -13.28 -37.76 -20.82
N SER A 201 -14.27 -37.43 -19.99
CA SER A 201 -15.37 -36.56 -20.39
C SER A 201 -16.01 -35.88 -19.19
N LEU A 202 -16.67 -34.75 -19.45
CA LEU A 202 -17.60 -34.12 -18.55
C LEU A 202 -18.90 -33.86 -19.29
N THR A 203 -20.02 -34.17 -18.66
CA THR A 203 -21.34 -33.88 -19.23
C THR A 203 -22.19 -33.09 -18.26
N ALA A 204 -23.03 -32.19 -18.77
CA ALA A 204 -24.10 -31.54 -18.03
C ALA A 204 -25.44 -32.00 -18.62
N ALA A 205 -26.28 -32.65 -17.81
CA ALA A 205 -27.53 -33.26 -18.28
C ALA A 205 -27.36 -34.15 -19.54
N GLY A 206 -26.23 -34.86 -19.64
CA GLY A 206 -25.90 -35.73 -20.77
C GLY A 206 -25.30 -35.01 -21.99
N VAL A 207 -25.19 -33.69 -21.98
CA VAL A 207 -24.52 -32.90 -23.03
C VAL A 207 -23.02 -32.81 -22.73
N PRO A 208 -22.12 -33.26 -23.63
CA PRO A 208 -20.68 -33.12 -23.44
C PRO A 208 -20.23 -31.67 -23.34
N LEU A 209 -19.31 -31.40 -22.42
CA LEU A 209 -18.65 -30.11 -22.24
C LEU A 209 -17.19 -30.19 -22.69
N GLU A 210 -16.68 -29.08 -23.20
CA GLU A 210 -15.25 -28.96 -23.50
C GLU A 210 -14.46 -28.86 -22.21
N VAL A 211 -13.45 -29.73 -22.07
CA VAL A 211 -12.61 -29.80 -20.89
C VAL A 211 -11.14 -29.96 -21.29
N CYS A 212 -10.27 -29.49 -20.42
CA CYS A 212 -8.83 -29.69 -20.47
C CYS A 212 -8.43 -30.60 -19.30
N LEU A 213 -7.53 -31.57 -19.51
CA LEU A 213 -7.09 -32.47 -18.46
C LEU A 213 -5.57 -32.53 -18.39
N PHE A 214 -5.03 -32.46 -17.17
CA PHE A 214 -3.61 -32.64 -16.90
C PHE A 214 -3.33 -33.42 -15.63
N HIS A 215 -2.12 -33.97 -15.56
CA HIS A 215 -1.53 -34.68 -14.45
C HIS A 215 -0.01 -34.52 -14.50
N GLU A 216 0.72 -35.12 -13.56
CA GLU A 216 2.16 -34.90 -13.40
C GLU A 216 3.04 -35.21 -14.63
N ALA A 217 2.63 -36.13 -15.52
CA ALA A 217 3.45 -36.49 -16.67
C ALA A 217 3.22 -35.56 -17.88
N ASN A 218 2.04 -34.94 -17.99
CA ASN A 218 1.65 -34.16 -19.16
C ASN A 218 1.51 -32.65 -18.90
N TYR A 219 1.43 -32.19 -17.64
CA TYR A 219 1.29 -30.77 -17.33
C TYR A 219 2.42 -29.95 -17.96
N THR A 220 2.06 -28.87 -18.65
CA THR A 220 3.00 -27.99 -19.35
C THR A 220 2.87 -26.56 -18.87
N ASN A 221 3.99 -25.87 -18.78
CA ASN A 221 4.03 -24.43 -18.51
C ASN A 221 5.12 -23.78 -19.37
N THR A 222 4.91 -22.52 -19.76
CA THR A 222 5.92 -21.75 -20.50
C THR A 222 7.17 -21.47 -19.67
N ASP A 223 7.04 -21.45 -18.34
CA ASP A 223 8.16 -21.41 -17.39
C ASP A 223 8.54 -22.84 -16.96
N PRO A 224 9.76 -23.33 -17.27
CA PRO A 224 10.22 -24.65 -16.88
C PRO A 224 10.20 -24.90 -15.36
N PHE A 225 10.47 -23.87 -14.55
CA PHE A 225 10.48 -24.03 -13.09
C PHE A 225 9.05 -24.19 -12.55
N ALA A 226 8.12 -23.35 -13.00
CA ALA A 226 6.70 -23.51 -12.70
C ALA A 226 6.13 -24.84 -13.22
N GLN A 227 6.62 -25.33 -14.37
CA GLN A 227 6.24 -26.64 -14.89
C GLN A 227 6.67 -27.75 -13.94
N GLU A 228 7.94 -27.77 -13.54
CA GLU A 228 8.47 -28.79 -12.61
C GLU A 228 7.73 -28.74 -11.27
N ARG A 229 7.52 -27.55 -10.69
CA ARG A 229 6.78 -27.39 -9.44
C ARG A 229 5.34 -27.89 -9.56
N GLY A 230 4.65 -27.59 -10.66
CA GLY A 230 3.27 -28.05 -10.88
C GLY A 230 3.19 -29.57 -10.98
N ARG A 231 4.15 -30.20 -11.66
CA ARG A 231 4.25 -31.67 -11.74
C ARG A 231 4.53 -32.30 -10.38
N GLN A 232 5.41 -31.70 -9.57
CA GLN A 232 5.68 -32.17 -8.20
C GLN A 232 4.44 -32.12 -7.31
N LEU A 233 3.67 -31.03 -7.36
CA LEU A 233 2.43 -30.88 -6.58
C LEU A 233 1.36 -31.90 -7.01
N LEU A 234 1.24 -32.16 -8.31
CA LEU A 234 0.35 -33.21 -8.82
C LEU A 234 0.81 -34.60 -8.37
N ASN A 235 2.12 -34.86 -8.40
CA ASN A 235 2.69 -36.14 -7.99
C ASN A 235 2.37 -36.45 -6.52
N GLN A 236 2.36 -35.49 -5.61
CA GLN A 236 2.14 -35.75 -4.17
C GLN A 236 0.93 -36.67 -3.90
N ARG A 237 -0.15 -36.58 -4.70
CA ARG A 237 -1.33 -37.46 -4.58
C ARG A 237 -1.75 -38.13 -5.88
N ASP A 238 -0.80 -38.30 -6.80
CA ASP A 238 -1.02 -38.83 -8.15
C ASP A 238 -2.23 -38.15 -8.84
N ALA A 239 -2.35 -36.82 -8.65
CA ALA A 239 -3.56 -36.08 -8.94
C ALA A 239 -3.78 -35.89 -10.45
N ILE A 240 -5.02 -36.12 -10.87
CA ILE A 240 -5.53 -35.81 -12.21
C ILE A 240 -6.50 -34.65 -12.08
N VAL A 241 -6.27 -33.59 -12.84
CA VAL A 241 -7.07 -32.36 -12.83
C VAL A 241 -7.76 -32.20 -14.18
N MET A 242 -9.08 -32.07 -14.16
CA MET A 242 -9.92 -31.74 -15.30
C MET A 242 -10.54 -30.35 -15.09
N ILE A 243 -10.38 -29.44 -16.05
CA ILE A 243 -10.94 -28.08 -16.01
C ILE A 243 -11.94 -27.93 -17.15
N PRO A 244 -13.21 -27.60 -16.87
CA PRO A 244 -14.18 -27.23 -17.90
C PRO A 244 -13.85 -25.86 -18.50
N ARG A 245 -14.09 -25.67 -19.80
CA ARG A 245 -13.84 -24.39 -20.47
C ARG A 245 -14.65 -23.26 -19.87
N GLU A 246 -15.91 -23.55 -19.55
CA GLU A 246 -16.89 -22.60 -19.04
C GLU A 246 -17.18 -22.82 -17.55
N PRO A 247 -17.53 -21.76 -16.79
CA PRO A 247 -18.05 -21.87 -15.43
C PRO A 247 -19.21 -22.86 -15.29
N LEU A 248 -19.33 -23.48 -14.10
CA LEU A 248 -20.46 -24.34 -13.76
C LEU A 248 -21.72 -23.49 -13.53
N GLY A 249 -22.84 -23.93 -14.11
CA GLY A 249 -24.16 -23.36 -13.90
C GLY A 249 -24.81 -23.88 -12.63
N VAL A 250 -25.24 -22.97 -11.75
CA VAL A 250 -26.01 -23.32 -10.54
C VAL A 250 -27.27 -24.11 -10.90
N GLY A 251 -27.54 -25.17 -10.14
CA GLY A 251 -28.66 -26.08 -10.32
C GLY A 251 -28.40 -27.19 -11.35
N GLN A 252 -27.24 -27.20 -12.01
CA GLN A 252 -26.87 -28.26 -12.94
C GLN A 252 -26.15 -29.41 -12.24
N THR A 253 -26.45 -30.63 -12.67
CA THR A 253 -25.72 -31.84 -12.30
C THR A 253 -24.76 -32.21 -13.42
N TYR A 254 -23.51 -32.45 -13.03
CA TYR A 254 -22.42 -32.84 -13.91
C TYR A 254 -22.05 -34.28 -13.66
N THR A 255 -21.65 -35.00 -14.71
CA THR A 255 -21.06 -36.34 -14.61
C THR A 255 -19.68 -36.31 -15.25
N ALA A 256 -18.66 -36.58 -14.44
CA ALA A 256 -17.27 -36.68 -14.87
C ALA A 256 -16.88 -38.15 -15.02
N GLN A 257 -16.08 -38.43 -16.04
CA GLN A 257 -15.51 -39.74 -16.33
C GLN A 257 -14.03 -39.62 -16.65
N ILE A 258 -13.21 -40.48 -16.06
CA ILE A 258 -11.78 -40.59 -16.33
C ILE A 258 -11.41 -42.07 -16.35
N GLU A 259 -10.78 -42.53 -17.42
CA GLU A 259 -10.08 -43.81 -17.47
C GLU A 259 -8.59 -43.55 -17.22
N ALA A 260 -8.07 -44.04 -16.10
CA ALA A 260 -6.67 -43.90 -15.74
C ALA A 260 -6.09 -45.22 -15.23
N ASN A 261 -4.91 -45.59 -15.71
CA ASN A 261 -4.17 -46.79 -15.29
C ASN A 261 -5.01 -48.09 -15.38
N GLY A 262 -5.90 -48.17 -16.38
CA GLY A 262 -6.79 -49.32 -16.60
C GLY A 262 -7.98 -49.39 -15.63
N GLN A 263 -8.20 -48.36 -14.82
CA GLN A 263 -9.38 -48.20 -13.95
C GLN A 263 -10.32 -47.14 -14.53
N PHE A 264 -11.63 -47.37 -14.39
CA PHE A 264 -12.66 -46.43 -14.81
C PHE A 264 -13.26 -45.72 -13.60
N TYR A 265 -13.08 -44.40 -13.56
CA TYR A 265 -13.59 -43.53 -12.51
C TYR A 265 -14.77 -42.73 -13.07
N GLN A 266 -15.93 -42.80 -12.39
CA GLN A 266 -17.10 -42.01 -12.74
C GLN A 266 -17.74 -41.48 -11.47
N TRP A 267 -18.02 -40.18 -11.46
CA TRP A 267 -18.75 -39.54 -10.37
C TRP A 267 -19.63 -38.41 -10.90
N SER A 268 -20.66 -38.07 -10.11
CA SER A 268 -21.52 -36.93 -10.40
C SER A 268 -21.52 -35.93 -9.25
N PHE A 269 -21.82 -34.68 -9.54
CA PHE A 269 -21.97 -33.63 -8.52
C PHE A 269 -22.92 -32.55 -9.02
N THR A 270 -23.49 -31.78 -8.09
CA THR A 270 -24.39 -30.67 -8.41
C THR A 270 -23.75 -29.33 -8.05
N ALA A 271 -23.75 -28.40 -9.00
CA ALA A 271 -23.38 -27.02 -8.72
C ALA A 271 -24.53 -26.33 -7.98
N VAL A 272 -24.26 -25.76 -6.82
CA VAL A 272 -25.27 -25.12 -5.96
C VAL A 272 -24.88 -23.67 -5.66
N ASN A 273 -25.84 -22.89 -5.17
CA ASN A 273 -25.52 -21.59 -4.58
C ASN A 273 -24.58 -21.80 -3.37
N PRO A 274 -23.64 -20.87 -3.11
CA PRO A 274 -22.84 -20.91 -1.91
C PRO A 274 -23.72 -20.99 -0.66
N PRO A 275 -23.32 -21.79 0.34
CA PRO A 275 -24.07 -21.88 1.59
C PRO A 275 -24.27 -20.47 2.18
N PRO A 276 -25.46 -20.17 2.72
CA PRO A 276 -25.74 -18.84 3.26
C PRO A 276 -24.74 -18.50 4.37
N VAL A 277 -24.04 -17.39 4.17
CA VAL A 277 -23.13 -16.80 5.15
C VAL A 277 -24.01 -16.02 6.12
N THR A 278 -24.10 -16.44 7.39
CA THR A 278 -24.77 -15.63 8.41
C THR A 278 -24.00 -14.31 8.57
N ALA A 279 -24.72 -13.18 8.68
CA ALA A 279 -24.14 -11.82 8.68
C ALA A 279 -23.21 -11.50 9.88
N GLU A 280 -22.90 -12.48 10.73
CA GLU A 280 -21.91 -12.40 11.82
C GLU A 280 -20.47 -12.73 11.40
N LEU A 281 -20.21 -12.89 10.10
CA LEU A 281 -18.93 -13.43 9.57
C LEU A 281 -18.01 -12.40 8.91
N ILE A 282 -18.22 -11.12 9.20
CA ILE A 282 -17.14 -10.14 9.18
C ILE A 282 -16.48 -10.31 10.55
N GLU A 283 -15.34 -11.01 10.59
CA GLU A 283 -14.42 -10.87 11.73
C GLU A 283 -14.35 -9.37 12.01
N PRO A 284 -14.64 -8.90 13.26
CA PRO A 284 -14.42 -7.50 13.57
C PRO A 284 -13.00 -7.20 13.09
N ALA A 285 -12.79 -6.02 12.48
CA ALA A 285 -11.43 -5.54 12.25
C ALA A 285 -10.67 -5.89 13.53
N ALA A 286 -9.64 -6.74 13.41
CA ALA A 286 -8.81 -7.11 14.56
C ALA A 286 -8.59 -5.80 15.33
N GLU A 287 -8.78 -5.83 16.66
CA GLU A 287 -8.69 -4.66 17.55
C GLU A 287 -7.91 -3.58 16.85
N VAL A 288 -8.52 -2.40 16.63
CA VAL A 288 -7.76 -1.22 16.29
C VAL A 288 -6.72 -1.12 17.41
N ILE A 289 -5.55 -1.73 17.18
CA ILE A 289 -4.36 -1.49 17.96
C ILE A 289 -4.24 -0.01 17.70
N GLY A 290 -4.60 0.76 18.73
CA GLY A 290 -4.67 2.20 18.66
C GLY A 290 -3.45 2.64 17.90
N TRP A 291 -3.70 3.46 16.88
CA TRP A 291 -2.80 4.52 16.46
C TRP A 291 -1.33 4.13 16.67
N HIS A 292 -0.60 3.67 15.64
CA HIS A 292 0.86 3.53 15.73
C HIS A 292 1.38 4.75 16.48
N ALA A 293 1.94 4.56 17.69
CA ALA A 293 2.29 5.70 18.54
C ALA A 293 3.02 6.72 17.68
N PHE A 294 2.60 7.99 17.75
CA PHE A 294 3.17 9.06 16.93
C PHE A 294 4.67 9.04 17.08
N ASN A 295 5.34 8.56 16.03
CA ASN A 295 6.77 8.31 16.07
C ASN A 295 7.41 9.11 14.95
N VAL A 296 8.06 10.18 15.38
CA VAL A 296 8.81 11.11 14.55
C VAL A 296 10.19 11.34 15.14
N ASP A 297 10.69 10.38 15.95
CA ASP A 297 11.96 10.51 16.69
C ASP A 297 13.16 10.73 15.75
N GLY A 298 13.08 10.22 14.53
CA GLY A 298 14.10 10.39 13.48
C GLY A 298 13.86 11.56 12.53
N LEU A 299 12.69 12.20 12.59
CA LEU A 299 12.27 13.24 11.64
C LEU A 299 12.44 14.64 12.23
N GLU A 300 13.11 15.52 11.49
CA GLU A 300 13.01 16.94 11.79
C GLU A 300 11.68 17.48 11.24
N TRP A 301 10.84 18.06 12.10
CA TRP A 301 9.54 18.55 11.67
C TRP A 301 9.10 19.82 12.39
N GLY A 302 8.15 20.51 11.77
CA GLY A 302 7.70 21.83 12.19
C GLY A 302 6.37 22.24 11.60
N GLY A 303 6.05 23.52 11.74
CA GLY A 303 4.85 24.11 11.16
C GLY A 303 5.15 25.45 10.50
N GLN A 304 4.35 25.79 9.49
CA GLN A 304 4.32 27.11 8.91
C GLN A 304 3.37 28.01 9.70
N THR A 305 3.88 29.16 10.17
CA THR A 305 3.07 30.18 10.86
C THR A 305 3.27 31.53 10.21
N HIS A 306 2.22 32.34 10.21
CA HIS A 306 2.27 33.70 9.67
C HIS A 306 2.51 34.75 10.77
N ASP A 307 1.83 34.61 11.91
CA ASP A 307 1.79 35.63 12.96
C ASP A 307 2.57 35.24 14.23
N PHE A 308 3.08 34.01 14.31
CA PHE A 308 3.88 33.47 15.42
C PHE A 308 3.11 33.39 16.76
N ASN A 309 1.78 33.45 16.74
CA ASN A 309 0.97 33.42 17.96
C ASN A 309 0.95 32.03 18.64
N HIS A 310 1.24 30.96 17.91
CA HIS A 310 1.12 29.57 18.38
C HIS A 310 2.46 28.86 18.64
N LEU A 311 3.57 29.60 18.76
CA LEU A 311 4.91 29.02 18.99
C LEU A 311 4.97 28.09 20.22
N THR A 312 4.32 28.46 21.33
CA THR A 312 4.26 27.60 22.52
C THR A 312 3.55 26.28 22.23
N LEU A 313 2.39 26.32 21.55
CA LEU A 313 1.65 25.12 21.17
C LEU A 313 2.51 24.20 20.29
N MET A 314 3.16 24.77 19.27
CA MET A 314 4.06 24.04 18.39
C MET A 314 5.18 23.32 19.19
N THR A 315 5.82 24.00 20.17
CA THR A 315 6.85 23.32 20.98
C THR A 315 6.30 22.16 21.81
N GLN A 316 5.09 22.31 22.36
CA GLN A 316 4.41 21.31 23.18
C GLN A 316 4.00 20.08 22.37
N THR A 317 3.65 20.26 21.09
CA THR A 317 3.33 19.16 20.17
C THR A 317 4.57 18.46 19.59
N GLY A 318 5.78 18.85 20.01
CA GLY A 318 7.02 18.22 19.56
C GLY A 318 7.68 18.86 18.33
N MET A 319 7.07 19.92 17.75
CA MET A 319 7.68 20.63 16.62
C MET A 319 8.98 21.31 17.03
N ARG A 320 9.98 21.26 16.15
CA ARG A 320 11.30 21.88 16.36
C ARG A 320 11.70 22.84 15.25
N TRP A 321 10.91 22.91 14.18
CA TRP A 321 11.07 23.89 13.10
C TRP A 321 9.89 24.85 13.01
N VAL A 322 10.21 26.09 12.63
CA VAL A 322 9.25 27.09 12.16
C VAL A 322 9.61 27.45 10.73
N LYS A 323 8.62 27.40 9.83
CA LYS A 323 8.69 28.00 8.49
C LYS A 323 7.91 29.30 8.49
N PHE A 324 8.45 30.31 7.80
CA PHE A 324 7.65 31.44 7.33
C PHE A 324 8.12 31.88 5.95
N GLN A 325 7.21 32.49 5.20
CA GLN A 325 7.48 33.00 3.86
C GLN A 325 7.56 34.52 3.87
N GLN A 326 8.53 35.08 3.17
CA GLN A 326 8.65 36.52 2.94
C GLN A 326 8.80 36.79 1.46
N LYS A 327 7.89 37.59 0.89
CA LYS A 327 7.99 38.01 -0.50
C LYS A 327 9.21 38.92 -0.69
N TRP A 328 10.09 38.54 -1.60
CA TRP A 328 11.29 39.27 -1.98
C TRP A 328 10.99 40.30 -3.08
N ARG A 329 11.60 41.47 -2.94
CA ARG A 329 11.64 42.53 -3.95
C ARG A 329 13.06 43.05 -4.07
N ALA A 330 13.35 43.76 -5.16
CA ALA A 330 14.69 44.31 -5.42
C ALA A 330 15.19 45.27 -4.32
N ASP A 331 14.28 45.88 -3.55
CA ASP A 331 14.57 46.76 -2.41
C ASP A 331 14.50 46.07 -1.04
N SER A 332 14.16 44.77 -0.98
CA SER A 332 14.16 43.98 0.26
C SER A 332 15.53 43.95 0.89
N ARG A 333 15.55 44.04 2.22
CA ARG A 333 16.78 44.02 3.02
C ARG A 333 16.85 42.77 3.90
N PRO A 334 18.00 42.05 3.95
CA PRO A 334 18.13 40.86 4.78
C PRO A 334 17.72 41.06 6.25
N GLU A 335 17.94 42.25 6.79
CA GLU A 335 17.62 42.62 8.17
C GLU A 335 16.12 42.53 8.50
N GLU A 336 15.24 42.56 7.49
CA GLU A 336 13.78 42.40 7.64
C GLU A 336 13.39 41.02 8.20
N LEU A 337 14.29 40.02 8.10
CA LEU A 337 14.06 38.67 8.61
C LEU A 337 14.44 38.53 10.08
N VAL A 338 15.36 39.38 10.57
CA VAL A 338 16.06 39.19 11.87
C VAL A 338 15.09 39.13 13.03
N GLN A 339 14.07 39.99 13.06
CA GLN A 339 13.12 40.00 14.17
C GLN A 339 12.35 38.68 14.31
N ARG A 340 11.87 38.12 13.19
CA ARG A 340 11.14 36.85 13.17
C ARG A 340 12.06 35.66 13.45
N ILE A 341 13.29 35.67 12.92
CA ILE A 341 14.30 34.65 13.22
C ILE A 341 14.60 34.64 14.73
N ASN A 342 14.86 35.80 15.32
CA ASN A 342 15.15 35.92 16.75
C ASN A 342 13.96 35.49 17.62
N LEU A 343 12.74 35.85 17.23
CA LEU A 343 11.53 35.43 17.94
C LEU A 343 11.39 33.91 17.94
N ALA A 344 11.54 33.26 16.78
CA ALA A 344 11.47 31.80 16.68
C ALA A 344 12.58 31.11 17.48
N ARG A 345 13.84 31.59 17.38
CA ARG A 345 14.96 31.04 18.14
C ARG A 345 14.82 31.21 19.65
N ALA A 346 14.24 32.33 20.11
CA ALA A 346 13.94 32.54 21.52
C ALA A 346 12.95 31.51 22.09
N HIS A 347 12.13 30.89 21.22
CA HIS A 347 11.22 29.79 21.55
C HIS A 347 11.81 28.40 21.24
N GLY A 348 13.12 28.32 20.94
CA GLY A 348 13.83 27.05 20.74
C GLY A 348 13.68 26.42 19.36
N PHE A 349 13.16 27.16 18.36
CA PHE A 349 13.00 26.65 17.00
C PHE A 349 14.26 26.80 16.16
N LYS A 350 14.46 25.82 15.26
CA LYS A 350 15.18 26.03 14.02
C LYS A 350 14.29 26.76 13.01
N VAL A 351 14.88 27.57 12.14
CA VAL A 351 14.15 28.47 11.25
C VAL A 351 14.40 28.14 9.79
N LEU A 352 13.33 27.84 9.07
CA LEU A 352 13.30 27.79 7.61
C LEU A 352 12.64 29.07 7.08
N VAL A 353 13.31 29.76 6.16
CA VAL A 353 12.73 30.91 5.45
C VAL A 353 12.54 30.56 3.98
N SER A 354 11.32 30.73 3.48
CA SER A 354 11.00 30.65 2.04
C SER A 354 10.90 32.06 1.45
N LEU A 355 11.57 32.31 0.32
CA LEU A 355 11.79 33.66 -0.22
C LEU A 355 11.36 33.80 -1.69
N PRO A 356 10.07 33.63 -2.04
CA PRO A 356 9.59 33.85 -3.40
C PRO A 356 9.30 35.33 -3.71
N GLY A 357 9.02 35.65 -4.96
CA GLY A 357 8.67 37.02 -5.41
C GLY A 357 7.17 37.31 -5.33
N ASP A 358 6.80 38.54 -5.70
CA ASP A 358 5.39 38.92 -5.82
C ASP A 358 4.64 38.04 -6.83
N PRO A 359 3.33 37.78 -6.61
CA PRO A 359 2.53 37.03 -7.56
C PRO A 359 2.50 37.66 -8.95
N TYR A 360 2.51 36.83 -9.99
CA TYR A 360 2.55 37.22 -11.40
C TYR A 360 3.69 38.23 -11.71
N PRO A 361 4.96 37.87 -11.45
CA PRO A 361 6.06 38.78 -11.69
C PRO A 361 6.27 39.00 -13.19
N ASP A 362 6.45 40.25 -13.63
CA ASP A 362 6.78 40.55 -15.03
C ASP A 362 8.21 40.11 -15.41
N SER A 363 9.13 40.09 -14.44
CA SER A 363 10.52 39.65 -14.62
C SER A 363 11.17 39.34 -13.27
N ILE A 364 12.26 38.57 -13.28
CA ILE A 364 13.06 38.28 -12.08
C ILE A 364 14.48 38.81 -12.25
N ASN A 365 14.93 39.66 -11.32
CA ASN A 365 16.33 40.08 -11.25
C ASN A 365 17.14 39.05 -10.46
N TYR A 366 17.63 38.02 -11.13
CA TYR A 366 18.37 36.91 -10.53
C TYR A 366 19.60 37.35 -9.73
N ALA A 367 20.39 38.31 -10.26
CA ALA A 367 21.59 38.78 -9.58
C ALA A 367 21.27 39.52 -8.26
N ALA A 368 20.23 40.35 -8.25
CA ALA A 368 19.77 41.01 -7.03
C ALA A 368 19.24 39.98 -6.01
N TYR A 369 18.51 38.98 -6.47
CA TYR A 369 18.00 37.90 -5.62
C TYR A 369 19.14 37.08 -4.99
N THR A 370 20.13 36.65 -5.77
CA THR A 370 21.31 35.94 -5.25
C THR A 370 22.09 36.79 -4.24
N ASN A 371 22.24 38.10 -4.50
CA ASN A 371 22.90 39.01 -3.55
C ASN A 371 22.11 39.17 -2.25
N PHE A 372 20.78 39.22 -2.33
CA PHE A 372 19.92 39.22 -1.16
C PHE A 372 20.11 37.94 -0.33
N LEU A 373 20.08 36.75 -0.96
CA LEU A 373 20.29 35.47 -0.27
C LEU A 373 21.68 35.37 0.39
N ARG A 374 22.72 35.90 -0.27
CA ARG A 374 24.06 36.05 0.33
C ARG A 374 24.01 36.92 1.60
N GLY A 375 23.28 38.04 1.54
CA GLY A 375 23.08 38.93 2.68
C GLY A 375 22.32 38.25 3.83
N VAL A 376 21.30 37.46 3.53
CA VAL A 376 20.58 36.64 4.53
C VAL A 376 21.53 35.64 5.19
N ALA A 377 22.40 34.99 4.41
CA ALA A 377 23.40 34.07 4.94
C ALA A 377 24.47 34.76 5.82
N ALA A 378 24.69 36.07 5.62
CA ALA A 378 25.67 36.88 6.34
C ALA A 378 25.11 37.57 7.59
N LEU A 379 23.82 37.41 7.90
CA LEU A 379 23.22 37.96 9.12
C LEU A 379 23.96 37.43 10.36
N GLU A 380 24.03 38.25 11.40
CA GLU A 380 24.59 37.83 12.69
C GLU A 380 23.82 36.63 13.27
N THR A 381 22.50 36.58 13.03
CA THR A 381 21.63 35.44 13.35
C THR A 381 20.93 34.97 12.08
N PRO A 382 21.59 34.12 11.25
CA PRO A 382 21.00 33.62 10.03
C PRO A 382 19.97 32.51 10.32
N PRO A 383 19.06 32.21 9.36
CA PRO A 383 18.18 31.06 9.46
C PRO A 383 18.98 29.75 9.35
N ASP A 384 18.39 28.64 9.80
CA ASP A 384 19.00 27.31 9.70
C ASP A 384 18.84 26.70 8.30
N ALA A 385 17.78 27.10 7.59
CA ALA A 385 17.53 26.69 6.21
C ALA A 385 16.93 27.82 5.37
N ILE A 386 17.25 27.81 4.08
CA ILE A 386 16.68 28.72 3.08
C ILE A 386 16.09 27.88 1.95
N GLU A 387 14.80 28.06 1.68
CA GLU A 387 14.16 27.58 0.46
C GLU A 387 14.31 28.63 -0.64
N VAL A 388 14.94 28.23 -1.74
CA VAL A 388 15.25 29.12 -2.88
C VAL A 388 14.05 29.15 -3.82
N TRP A 389 13.21 30.16 -3.64
CA TRP A 389 11.93 30.37 -4.35
C TRP A 389 10.79 29.45 -3.91
N ASN A 390 9.62 29.57 -4.54
CA ASN A 390 8.41 28.78 -4.30
C ASN A 390 7.67 28.57 -5.62
N GLU A 391 7.24 27.36 -5.93
CA GLU A 391 6.32 27.00 -7.02
C GLU A 391 6.63 27.61 -8.40
N MET A 392 7.91 27.63 -8.78
CA MET A 392 8.39 28.17 -10.07
C MET A 392 7.85 27.44 -11.32
N ASN A 393 7.06 26.38 -11.17
CA ASN A 393 6.39 25.68 -12.26
C ASN A 393 4.99 26.21 -12.60
N ILE A 394 4.54 27.30 -11.96
CA ILE A 394 3.28 28.00 -12.29
C ILE A 394 3.52 29.51 -12.49
N ASP A 395 2.67 30.13 -13.32
CA ASP A 395 2.75 31.56 -13.66
C ASP A 395 2.34 32.51 -12.52
N PHE A 396 1.69 31.96 -11.49
CA PHE A 396 1.44 32.69 -10.26
C PHE A 396 2.74 33.08 -9.55
N GLU A 397 3.78 32.26 -9.62
CA GLU A 397 5.06 32.50 -8.92
C GLU A 397 6.25 32.68 -9.90
N TRP A 398 6.02 32.69 -11.21
CA TRP A 398 7.07 32.84 -12.22
C TRP A 398 6.57 33.63 -13.44
N PRO A 399 7.43 34.37 -14.16
CA PRO A 399 6.97 35.15 -15.31
C PRO A 399 6.28 34.30 -16.38
N VAL A 400 5.14 34.79 -16.86
CA VAL A 400 4.28 34.10 -17.83
C VAL A 400 5.08 33.76 -19.10
N GLY A 401 5.04 32.49 -19.51
CA GLY A 401 5.77 32.02 -20.70
C GLY A 401 7.29 31.83 -20.50
N GLU A 402 7.83 32.10 -19.31
CA GLU A 402 9.25 31.92 -18.98
C GLU A 402 9.52 30.72 -18.04
N ILE A 403 8.51 29.90 -17.76
CA ILE A 403 8.64 28.68 -16.94
C ILE A 403 9.64 27.74 -17.60
N ASN A 404 10.80 27.57 -16.97
CA ASN A 404 11.89 26.78 -17.51
C ASN A 404 12.79 26.24 -16.38
N PRO A 405 12.85 24.91 -16.19
CA PRO A 405 13.65 24.32 -15.11
C PRO A 405 15.16 24.54 -15.28
N THR A 406 15.68 24.57 -16.51
CA THR A 406 17.09 24.89 -16.78
C THR A 406 17.41 26.33 -16.39
N LEU A 407 16.52 27.27 -16.73
CA LEU A 407 16.67 28.69 -16.35
C LEU A 407 16.70 28.85 -14.83
N TYR A 408 15.78 28.21 -14.11
CA TYR A 408 15.76 28.22 -12.65
C TYR A 408 17.07 27.67 -12.07
N VAL A 409 17.55 26.53 -12.56
CA VAL A 409 18.80 25.93 -12.04
C VAL A 409 20.01 26.81 -12.31
N GLU A 410 20.18 27.28 -13.54
CA GLU A 410 21.38 28.00 -13.98
C GLU A 410 21.43 29.45 -13.45
N GLN A 411 20.30 30.15 -13.41
CA GLN A 411 20.25 31.57 -13.05
C GLN A 411 19.90 31.80 -11.58
N MET A 412 19.27 30.85 -10.89
CA MET A 412 18.79 31.04 -9.52
C MET A 412 19.39 30.02 -8.54
N LEU A 413 19.08 28.73 -8.68
CA LEU A 413 19.46 27.73 -7.67
C LEU A 413 20.98 27.60 -7.51
N LYS A 414 21.71 27.44 -8.61
CA LYS A 414 23.17 27.31 -8.57
C LYS A 414 23.86 28.55 -7.99
N PRO A 415 23.61 29.78 -8.49
CA PRO A 415 24.21 30.99 -7.93
C PRO A 415 23.83 31.21 -6.46
N ALA A 416 22.58 30.91 -6.07
CA ALA A 416 22.13 30.98 -4.68
C ALA A 416 22.90 30.00 -3.78
N TYR A 417 23.00 28.73 -4.19
CA TYR A 417 23.74 27.71 -3.46
C TYR A 417 25.19 28.12 -3.22
N GLU A 418 25.90 28.52 -4.29
CA GLU A 418 27.31 28.94 -4.21
C GLU A 418 27.48 30.18 -3.31
N ALA A 419 26.60 31.17 -3.44
CA ALA A 419 26.63 32.37 -2.62
C ALA A 419 26.39 32.06 -1.14
N ILE A 420 25.32 31.33 -0.82
CA ILE A 420 24.97 30.94 0.56
C ILE A 420 26.09 30.11 1.17
N LYS A 421 26.55 29.04 0.50
CA LYS A 421 27.58 28.14 1.03
C LYS A 421 28.93 28.81 1.21
N SER A 422 29.29 29.76 0.34
CA SER A 422 30.54 30.54 0.49
C SER A 422 30.50 31.48 1.70
N THR A 423 29.32 31.96 2.08
CA THR A 423 29.13 32.87 3.20
C THR A 423 28.93 32.12 4.51
N ASN A 424 28.08 31.10 4.51
CA ASN A 424 27.78 30.27 5.65
C ASN A 424 27.47 28.82 5.22
N PRO A 425 28.43 27.89 5.36
CA PRO A 425 28.25 26.51 4.92
C PRO A 425 27.26 25.71 5.77
N GLN A 426 26.88 26.20 6.95
CA GLN A 426 25.95 25.51 7.87
C GLN A 426 24.48 25.68 7.48
N ILE A 427 24.15 26.69 6.67
CA ILE A 427 22.76 26.90 6.22
C ILE A 427 22.40 25.80 5.23
N MET A 428 21.31 25.09 5.50
CA MET A 428 20.75 24.12 4.57
C MET A 428 20.08 24.85 3.40
N VAL A 429 20.52 24.57 2.17
CA VAL A 429 19.90 25.10 0.97
C VAL A 429 18.88 24.08 0.46
N ILE A 430 17.62 24.47 0.44
CA ILE A 430 16.50 23.70 -0.09
C ILE A 430 16.14 24.30 -1.45
N SER A 431 15.98 23.46 -2.49
CA SER A 431 15.45 23.94 -3.77
C SER A 431 14.02 24.43 -3.58
N GLY A 432 13.55 25.43 -4.35
CA GLY A 432 12.13 25.78 -4.38
C GLY A 432 11.27 24.54 -4.66
N ALA A 433 10.27 24.33 -3.82
CA ALA A 433 9.30 23.26 -4.03
C ALA A 433 8.36 23.61 -5.19
N LEU A 434 7.92 22.59 -5.92
CA LEU A 434 7.01 22.75 -7.05
C LEU A 434 5.56 22.75 -6.56
N ALA A 435 4.70 23.53 -7.21
CA ALA A 435 3.26 23.34 -7.10
C ALA A 435 2.93 21.92 -7.60
N PRO A 436 2.03 21.17 -6.93
CA PRO A 436 1.70 19.77 -7.26
C PRO A 436 0.82 19.65 -8.53
N THR A 437 1.32 20.17 -9.65
CA THR A 437 0.60 20.24 -10.92
C THR A 437 0.75 18.96 -11.74
N GLY A 438 -0.36 18.39 -12.20
CA GLY A 438 -0.39 17.20 -13.06
C GLY A 438 -0.56 17.44 -14.56
N PHE A 439 -0.48 18.69 -15.02
CA PHE A 439 -0.72 19.05 -16.43
C PHE A 439 0.33 20.01 -16.99
N ASP A 440 0.47 20.02 -18.31
CA ASP A 440 1.30 20.96 -19.06
C ASP A 440 0.43 21.76 -20.02
N ASN A 441 0.46 23.09 -19.93
CA ASN A 441 -0.12 23.95 -20.98
C ASN A 441 0.91 24.88 -21.62
N GLY A 442 2.20 24.73 -21.25
CA GLY A 442 3.34 25.42 -21.85
C GLY A 442 3.38 26.93 -21.61
N THR A 443 2.39 27.51 -20.93
CA THR A 443 2.29 28.96 -20.69
C THR A 443 2.12 29.28 -19.20
N ASN A 444 1.15 28.63 -18.55
CA ASN A 444 0.74 28.95 -17.18
C ASN A 444 1.22 27.90 -16.16
N ALA A 445 1.41 26.65 -16.59
CA ALA A 445 1.88 25.60 -15.71
C ALA A 445 2.63 24.49 -16.46
N TRP A 446 3.60 23.92 -15.77
CA TRP A 446 4.29 22.68 -16.14
C TRP A 446 4.03 21.60 -15.10
N ALA A 447 3.87 20.36 -15.56
CA ALA A 447 3.68 19.21 -14.68
C ALA A 447 4.93 19.02 -13.79
N SER A 448 4.72 18.72 -12.51
CA SER A 448 5.80 18.64 -11.52
C SER A 448 6.86 17.62 -11.92
N SER A 449 6.47 16.41 -12.36
CA SER A 449 7.41 15.38 -12.86
C SER A 449 8.29 15.85 -14.01
N ARG A 450 7.72 16.61 -14.96
CA ARG A 450 8.46 17.13 -16.11
C ARG A 450 9.44 18.22 -15.68
N TYR A 451 9.00 19.16 -14.85
CA TYR A 451 9.85 20.24 -14.35
C TYR A 451 11.00 19.67 -13.52
N MET A 452 10.72 18.70 -12.64
CA MET A 452 11.71 18.01 -11.81
C MET A 452 12.79 17.35 -12.65
N ARG A 453 12.42 16.65 -13.73
CA ARG A 453 13.37 16.04 -14.67
C ARG A 453 14.30 17.08 -15.30
N GLY A 454 13.74 18.21 -15.75
CA GLY A 454 14.53 19.30 -16.31
C GLY A 454 15.51 19.91 -15.30
N MET A 455 15.13 19.98 -14.02
CA MET A 455 16.04 20.43 -12.96
C MET A 455 17.22 19.47 -12.80
N VAL A 456 16.97 18.16 -12.83
CA VAL A 456 18.00 17.12 -12.73
C VAL A 456 18.94 17.16 -13.94
N GLU A 457 18.39 17.29 -15.15
CA GLU A 457 19.17 17.44 -16.40
C GLU A 457 20.06 18.69 -16.39
N ALA A 458 19.60 19.78 -15.78
CA ALA A 458 20.37 21.00 -15.58
C ALA A 458 21.39 20.94 -14.42
N GLY A 459 21.44 19.81 -13.69
CA GLY A 459 22.43 19.57 -12.65
C GLY A 459 22.04 20.00 -11.23
N ALA A 460 20.74 20.19 -10.95
CA ALA A 460 20.24 20.64 -9.63
C ALA A 460 20.74 19.80 -8.44
N VAL A 461 21.01 18.50 -8.65
CA VAL A 461 21.54 17.58 -7.62
C VAL A 461 22.80 18.11 -6.93
N ASN A 462 23.61 18.91 -7.63
CA ASN A 462 24.85 19.49 -7.13
C ASN A 462 24.68 20.80 -6.37
N TYR A 463 23.50 21.41 -6.43
CA TYR A 463 23.23 22.77 -5.97
C TYR A 463 22.07 22.83 -4.96
N THR A 464 21.84 21.72 -4.26
CA THR A 464 20.90 21.65 -3.15
C THR A 464 21.41 20.67 -2.11
N ASP A 465 21.11 20.92 -0.83
CA ASP A 465 21.32 19.93 0.23
C ASP A 465 20.07 19.05 0.41
N CYS A 466 18.90 19.57 0.04
CA CYS A 466 17.61 18.93 0.20
C CYS A 466 16.64 19.34 -0.91
N VAL A 467 15.92 18.40 -1.51
CA VAL A 467 14.97 18.72 -2.59
C VAL A 467 13.65 19.20 -1.96
N GLY A 468 13.30 20.45 -2.17
CA GLY A 468 12.01 21.00 -1.71
C GLY A 468 10.84 20.37 -2.45
N VAL A 469 9.81 19.96 -1.71
CA VAL A 469 8.58 19.37 -2.27
C VAL A 469 7.36 19.85 -1.49
N HIS A 470 6.24 20.01 -2.20
CA HIS A 470 4.91 20.24 -1.62
C HIS A 470 4.06 18.98 -1.73
N TYR A 471 3.25 18.74 -0.69
CA TYR A 471 2.11 17.83 -0.72
C TYR A 471 0.91 18.56 -0.14
N ASN A 472 0.17 19.27 -1.00
CA ASN A 472 -0.98 20.08 -0.60
C ASN A 472 -2.32 19.53 -1.14
N GLU A 473 -2.27 18.38 -1.80
CA GLU A 473 -3.44 17.80 -2.47
C GLU A 473 -4.04 16.61 -1.69
N GLY A 474 -3.81 16.58 -0.37
CA GLY A 474 -4.25 15.45 0.45
C GLY A 474 -5.74 15.51 0.79
N ALA A 475 -6.51 14.53 0.30
CA ALA A 475 -7.87 14.21 0.75
C ALA A 475 -8.14 12.69 0.88
N THR A 476 -7.09 11.91 1.05
CA THR A 476 -7.12 10.47 1.41
C THR A 476 -6.03 10.16 2.41
N SER A 477 -6.08 8.97 3.02
CA SER A 477 -4.99 8.50 3.88
C SER A 477 -3.64 8.56 3.14
N PRO A 478 -2.57 9.08 3.76
CA PRO A 478 -1.22 9.08 3.19
C PRO A 478 -0.65 7.69 2.87
N ARG A 479 -1.28 6.63 3.39
CA ARG A 479 -0.98 5.24 3.08
C ARG A 479 -1.72 4.69 1.86
N ASP A 480 -2.80 5.35 1.44
CA ASP A 480 -3.52 4.98 0.24
C ASP A 480 -2.80 5.46 -1.03
N GLU A 481 -2.83 4.62 -2.07
CA GLU A 481 -2.38 4.94 -3.44
C GLU A 481 -3.55 5.00 -4.44
N MET A 482 -4.79 4.88 -3.95
CA MET A 482 -6.01 4.92 -4.75
C MET A 482 -7.18 5.46 -3.91
N GLY A 483 -8.24 5.95 -4.58
CA GLY A 483 -9.46 6.41 -3.91
C GLY A 483 -9.56 7.92 -3.69
N HIS A 484 -8.58 8.69 -4.16
CA HIS A 484 -8.66 10.15 -4.08
C HIS A 484 -9.84 10.69 -4.90
N PRO A 485 -10.65 11.64 -4.37
CA PRO A 485 -11.81 12.17 -5.09
C PRO A 485 -11.47 12.76 -6.47
N ALA A 486 -10.29 13.36 -6.63
CA ALA A 486 -9.82 13.92 -7.90
C ALA A 486 -9.27 12.87 -8.91
N GLY A 487 -9.28 11.58 -8.58
CA GLY A 487 -8.87 10.49 -9.47
C GLY A 487 -7.56 9.80 -9.09
N SER A 488 -6.82 9.30 -10.08
CA SER A 488 -5.69 8.38 -9.87
C SER A 488 -4.30 8.94 -10.21
N TYR A 489 -4.17 10.26 -10.39
CA TYR A 489 -2.86 10.89 -10.60
C TYR A 489 -1.99 10.72 -9.35
N TYR A 490 -0.71 10.37 -9.53
CA TYR A 490 0.19 10.03 -8.42
C TYR A 490 0.39 11.18 -7.42
N GLY A 491 0.29 12.43 -7.87
CA GLY A 491 0.39 13.62 -7.02
C GLY A 491 -0.73 13.78 -6.00
N TRP A 492 -1.84 13.03 -6.18
CA TRP A 492 -2.94 12.97 -5.20
C TRP A 492 -2.60 12.12 -3.96
N TYR A 493 -1.52 11.35 -4.01
CA TYR A 493 -1.20 10.36 -2.97
C TYR A 493 0.19 10.65 -2.39
N PHE A 494 0.29 10.60 -1.07
CA PHE A 494 1.50 11.02 -0.35
C PHE A 494 2.72 10.16 -0.72
N GLN A 495 2.66 8.84 -0.51
CA GLN A 495 3.81 7.97 -0.79
C GLN A 495 4.20 7.92 -2.27
N PRO A 496 3.27 7.79 -3.24
CA PRO A 496 3.62 7.84 -4.66
C PRO A 496 4.30 9.15 -5.06
N SER A 497 3.82 10.31 -4.57
CA SER A 497 4.43 11.60 -4.88
C SER A 497 5.83 11.75 -4.28
N MET A 498 6.02 11.40 -2.99
CA MET A 498 7.34 11.45 -2.36
C MET A 498 8.33 10.51 -3.06
N SER A 499 7.89 9.30 -3.45
CA SER A 499 8.72 8.35 -4.17
C SER A 499 9.13 8.88 -5.54
N ASP A 500 8.19 9.41 -6.33
CA ASP A 500 8.47 10.00 -7.64
C ASP A 500 9.52 11.12 -7.54
N TYR A 501 9.37 12.01 -6.56
CA TYR A 501 10.30 13.12 -6.34
C TYR A 501 11.70 12.65 -5.92
N TYR A 502 11.78 11.70 -4.99
CA TYR A 502 13.06 11.18 -4.52
C TYR A 502 13.82 10.45 -5.64
N PHE A 503 13.12 9.60 -6.41
CA PHE A 503 13.73 8.85 -7.50
C PHE A 503 14.01 9.70 -8.74
N ALA A 504 13.27 10.78 -8.99
CA ALA A 504 13.60 11.74 -10.04
C ALA A 504 15.02 12.32 -9.83
N PHE A 505 15.41 12.58 -8.58
CA PHE A 505 16.76 13.01 -8.19
C PHE A 505 17.77 11.85 -8.03
N GLY A 506 17.41 10.64 -8.48
CA GLY A 506 18.26 9.45 -8.41
C GLY A 506 18.55 8.98 -6.98
N GLY A 507 17.76 9.42 -5.99
CA GLY A 507 18.01 9.17 -4.57
C GLY A 507 19.28 9.82 -4.03
N ALA A 508 19.84 10.81 -4.74
CA ALA A 508 21.12 11.43 -4.37
C ALA A 508 21.00 12.45 -3.23
N ARG A 509 19.80 12.98 -2.98
CA ARG A 509 19.51 13.99 -1.95
C ARG A 509 18.21 13.63 -1.24
N PRO A 510 18.10 13.90 0.07
CA PRO A 510 16.84 13.73 0.78
C PRO A 510 15.81 14.77 0.33
N LEU A 511 14.54 14.51 0.63
CA LEU A 511 13.44 15.44 0.42
C LEU A 511 13.23 16.33 1.65
N CYS A 512 12.83 17.58 1.43
CA CYS A 512 12.33 18.48 2.44
C CYS A 512 10.92 18.89 2.04
N ILE A 513 9.93 18.37 2.77
CA ILE A 513 8.54 18.74 2.57
C ILE A 513 8.36 20.13 3.18
N THR A 514 8.37 21.16 2.35
CA THR A 514 8.24 22.56 2.79
C THR A 514 6.79 22.97 2.98
N GLU A 515 5.85 22.18 2.44
CA GLU A 515 4.41 22.26 2.73
C GLU A 515 3.79 20.85 2.75
N LEU A 516 3.31 20.44 3.92
CA LEU A 516 2.54 19.21 4.15
C LEU A 516 1.11 19.60 4.52
N GLY A 517 0.22 19.62 3.53
CA GLY A 517 -1.17 20.05 3.65
C GLY A 517 -2.17 18.93 3.37
N ILE A 518 -3.10 18.76 4.32
CA ILE A 518 -4.36 18.02 4.12
C ILE A 518 -5.48 19.06 4.20
N LEU A 519 -6.33 19.18 3.17
CA LEU A 519 -7.37 20.22 3.14
C LEU A 519 -8.65 19.72 3.81
N SER A 520 -9.24 20.53 4.68
CA SER A 520 -10.58 20.26 5.24
C SER A 520 -11.44 21.53 5.27
N GLY A 521 -12.62 21.45 4.67
CA GLY A 521 -13.65 22.49 4.75
C GLY A 521 -14.43 22.52 6.06
N ASP A 522 -14.18 21.57 6.98
CA ASP A 522 -14.95 21.40 8.21
C ASP A 522 -14.81 22.62 9.14
N GLY A 523 -15.94 23.19 9.58
CA GLY A 523 -15.98 24.42 10.37
C GLY A 523 -15.94 25.73 9.56
N TYR A 524 -15.82 25.66 8.22
CA TYR A 524 -15.81 26.83 7.33
C TYR A 524 -17.02 26.86 6.39
N ALA A 525 -17.09 27.89 5.53
CA ALA A 525 -18.01 27.91 4.40
C ALA A 525 -17.63 26.86 3.35
N GLU A 526 -18.46 26.67 2.32
CA GLU A 526 -18.17 25.73 1.22
C GLU A 526 -16.80 26.05 0.57
N LEU A 527 -16.04 25.01 0.22
CA LEU A 527 -14.75 25.19 -0.42
C LEU A 527 -14.91 25.84 -1.80
N PRO A 528 -13.95 26.67 -2.25
CA PRO A 528 -13.95 27.17 -3.61
C PRO A 528 -13.94 26.00 -4.61
N SER A 529 -14.68 26.14 -5.72
CA SER A 529 -14.90 25.06 -6.70
C SER A 529 -13.64 24.33 -7.20
N ARG A 530 -12.46 24.98 -7.19
CA ARG A 530 -11.18 24.35 -7.57
C ARG A 530 -10.70 23.29 -6.57
N PHE A 531 -11.18 23.32 -5.34
CA PHE A 531 -10.83 22.45 -4.22
C PHE A 531 -11.95 21.45 -3.87
N TRP A 532 -12.87 21.19 -4.81
CA TRP A 532 -14.02 20.29 -4.61
C TRP A 532 -13.63 18.89 -4.11
N TRP A 533 -12.41 18.46 -4.42
CA TRP A 533 -11.87 17.15 -4.07
C TRP A 533 -11.68 16.95 -2.55
N ALA A 534 -11.54 18.02 -1.77
CA ALA A 534 -11.45 17.97 -0.30
C ALA A 534 -12.78 18.20 0.43
N GLN A 535 -13.89 18.36 -0.31
CA GLN A 535 -15.16 18.81 0.26
C GLN A 535 -15.73 17.89 1.35
N GLN A 536 -15.34 16.62 1.35
CA GLN A 536 -15.81 15.62 2.32
C GLN A 536 -14.77 15.29 3.41
N THR A 537 -13.59 15.91 3.39
CA THR A 537 -12.55 15.67 4.39
C THR A 537 -12.89 16.40 5.70
N SER A 538 -13.12 15.66 6.76
CA SER A 538 -13.40 16.18 8.11
C SER A 538 -12.14 16.69 8.82
N ALA A 539 -12.30 17.51 9.88
CA ALA A 539 -11.17 17.97 10.68
C ALA A 539 -10.47 16.81 11.42
N ALA A 540 -11.20 15.74 11.74
CA ALA A 540 -10.64 14.54 12.36
C ALA A 540 -9.78 13.74 11.38
N GLU A 541 -10.23 13.56 10.14
CA GLU A 541 -9.43 12.94 9.07
C GLU A 541 -8.20 13.77 8.75
N GLN A 542 -8.33 15.10 8.67
CA GLN A 542 -7.20 16.00 8.50
C GLN A 542 -6.12 15.77 9.56
N ALA A 543 -6.51 15.77 10.84
CA ALA A 543 -5.60 15.54 11.95
C ALA A 543 -4.93 14.16 11.87
N GLN A 544 -5.71 13.12 11.61
CA GLN A 544 -5.20 11.75 11.47
C GLN A 544 -4.20 11.64 10.32
N TRP A 545 -4.55 12.14 9.14
CA TRP A 545 -3.73 12.02 7.94
C TRP A 545 -2.47 12.89 7.99
N LEU A 546 -2.51 14.08 8.60
CA LEU A 546 -1.28 14.85 8.85
C LEU A 546 -0.29 14.06 9.70
N ALA A 547 -0.79 13.45 10.77
CA ALA A 547 0.04 12.71 11.71
C ALA A 547 0.55 11.39 11.11
N GLU A 548 -0.28 10.74 10.29
CA GLU A 548 0.11 9.57 9.50
C GLU A 548 1.19 9.91 8.46
N ALA A 549 1.06 11.04 7.75
CA ALA A 549 2.06 11.49 6.77
C ALA A 549 3.40 11.80 7.44
N LEU A 550 3.39 12.39 8.65
CA LEU A 550 4.61 12.63 9.43
C LEU A 550 5.28 11.31 9.88
N THR A 551 4.50 10.34 10.35
CA THR A 551 5.04 9.01 10.70
C THR A 551 5.61 8.30 9.47
N ILE A 552 4.92 8.32 8.33
CA ILE A 552 5.47 7.76 7.08
C ILE A 552 6.73 8.51 6.65
N ALA A 553 6.75 9.84 6.76
CA ALA A 553 7.92 10.65 6.43
C ALA A 553 9.13 10.25 7.27
N ASN A 554 8.93 9.99 8.56
CA ASN A 554 9.93 9.43 9.45
C ASN A 554 10.42 8.05 8.98
N ASP A 555 9.49 7.16 8.64
CA ASP A 555 9.78 5.76 8.32
C ASP A 555 10.45 5.57 6.94
N LEU A 556 10.16 6.44 5.96
CA LEU A 556 10.71 6.37 4.61
C LEU A 556 12.24 6.55 4.57
N GLY A 557 12.83 7.16 5.59
CA GLY A 557 14.28 7.31 5.74
C GLY A 557 14.97 8.26 4.74
N HIS A 558 14.21 8.83 3.80
CA HIS A 558 14.71 9.77 2.78
C HIS A 558 14.05 11.15 2.82
N ILE A 559 13.18 11.41 3.81
CA ILE A 559 12.67 12.75 4.11
C ILE A 559 13.47 13.31 5.28
N ARG A 560 14.13 14.45 5.06
CA ARG A 560 14.98 15.12 6.04
C ARG A 560 14.20 16.06 6.94
N LEU A 561 13.20 16.75 6.38
CA LEU A 561 12.40 17.78 7.03
C LEU A 561 10.96 17.70 6.54
N ALA A 562 9.98 17.87 7.44
CA ALA A 562 8.57 18.07 7.08
C ALA A 562 7.94 19.26 7.82
N ILE A 563 7.30 20.15 7.09
CA ILE A 563 6.62 21.34 7.61
C ILE A 563 5.12 21.19 7.39
N VAL A 564 4.34 21.13 8.48
CA VAL A 564 2.87 21.18 8.42
C VAL A 564 2.44 22.51 7.81
N PHE A 565 1.71 22.45 6.70
CA PHE A 565 1.03 23.56 6.07
C PHE A 565 -0.46 23.44 6.42
N ASN A 566 -0.97 24.22 7.38
CA ASN A 566 -0.25 25.22 8.18
C ASN A 566 -0.73 25.28 9.63
N VAL A 567 -0.12 26.12 10.46
CA VAL A 567 -0.51 26.26 11.86
C VAL A 567 -1.73 27.16 12.02
N ASP A 568 -1.67 28.37 11.47
CA ASP A 568 -2.56 29.48 11.85
C ASP A 568 -2.83 30.53 10.75
N ILE A 569 -2.75 30.17 9.47
CA ILE A 569 -3.17 31.07 8.39
C ILE A 569 -4.69 31.02 8.28
N PHE A 570 -5.36 32.16 8.46
CA PHE A 570 -6.83 32.24 8.51
C PHE A 570 -7.49 32.75 7.21
N ASP A 571 -6.73 32.93 6.12
CA ASP A 571 -7.33 33.33 4.84
C ASP A 571 -8.16 32.19 4.24
N TYR A 572 -9.44 32.46 3.96
CA TYR A 572 -10.39 31.50 3.39
C TYR A 572 -11.04 32.07 2.14
N GLY A 573 -10.18 32.54 1.23
CA GLY A 573 -10.56 33.20 -0.02
C GLY A 573 -10.57 32.26 -1.21
N VAL A 574 -10.07 32.74 -2.35
CA VAL A 574 -9.91 31.94 -3.58
C VAL A 574 -8.89 30.80 -3.41
N ASP A 575 -7.96 30.98 -2.48
CA ASP A 575 -7.01 30.00 -1.98
C ASP A 575 -7.33 29.78 -0.48
N PRO A 576 -7.96 28.65 -0.11
CA PRO A 576 -8.53 28.44 1.22
C PRO A 576 -7.48 27.97 2.23
N GLN A 577 -6.44 28.77 2.48
CA GLN A 577 -5.34 28.42 3.40
C GLN A 577 -5.80 28.10 4.83
N ALA A 578 -6.90 28.69 5.30
CA ALA A 578 -7.50 28.36 6.60
C ALA A 578 -8.07 26.94 6.67
N GLY A 579 -8.42 26.36 5.52
CA GLY A 579 -8.83 24.96 5.44
C GLY A 579 -7.69 24.00 5.76
N TYR A 580 -6.44 24.39 5.49
CA TYR A 580 -5.21 23.63 5.81
C TYR A 580 -4.70 23.86 7.24
N ALA A 581 -5.19 24.90 7.93
CA ALA A 581 -4.73 25.21 9.29
C ALA A 581 -5.12 24.12 10.29
N ILE A 582 -4.18 23.68 11.13
CA ILE A 582 -4.45 22.74 12.23
C ILE A 582 -5.22 23.39 13.38
N ILE A 583 -5.11 24.72 13.54
CA ILE A 583 -5.99 25.50 14.40
C ILE A 583 -7.32 25.72 13.67
N ARG A 584 -8.36 25.07 14.17
CA ARG A 584 -9.71 25.10 13.59
C ARG A 584 -10.50 26.32 14.07
N PRO A 585 -11.58 26.71 13.36
CA PRO A 585 -12.50 27.73 13.84
C PRO A 585 -12.96 27.47 15.28
N GLY A 586 -12.88 28.48 16.13
CA GLY A 586 -13.13 28.33 17.58
C GLY A 586 -11.90 27.98 18.42
N GLY A 587 -10.72 27.80 17.81
CA GLY A 587 -9.43 27.67 18.48
C GLY A 587 -9.04 26.24 18.88
N GLY A 588 -9.84 25.23 18.51
CA GLY A 588 -9.49 23.82 18.74
C GLY A 588 -8.35 23.35 17.82
N CYS A 589 -7.57 22.37 18.27
CA CYS A 589 -6.53 21.74 17.45
C CYS A 589 -6.59 20.20 17.57
N PRO A 590 -7.45 19.53 16.78
CA PRO A 590 -7.57 18.07 16.83
C PRO A 590 -6.24 17.35 16.56
N PHE A 591 -5.41 17.90 15.66
CA PHE A 591 -4.06 17.39 15.42
C PHE A 591 -3.16 17.47 16.66
N CYS A 592 -3.18 18.60 17.38
CA CYS A 592 -2.38 18.80 18.58
C CYS A 592 -2.81 17.84 19.70
N GLU A 593 -4.11 17.67 19.90
CA GLU A 593 -4.67 16.71 20.85
C GLU A 593 -4.22 15.28 20.52
N LEU A 594 -4.24 14.93 19.23
CA LEU A 594 -3.86 13.60 18.74
C LEU A 594 -2.39 13.26 19.00
N VAL A 595 -1.48 14.20 18.74
CA VAL A 595 -0.03 13.96 18.86
C VAL A 595 0.53 14.19 20.26
N THR A 596 -0.26 14.74 21.19
CA THR A 596 0.13 14.93 22.60
C THR A 596 -0.47 13.90 23.56
N ALA A 597 -1.49 13.15 23.11
CA ALA A 597 -2.12 12.07 23.89
C ALA A 597 -1.36 10.73 23.83
N ASN A 598 -0.38 10.63 22.93
CA ASN A 598 0.54 9.49 22.76
C ASN A 598 1.97 9.89 23.17
#